data_AF-A0A8T7GC70-F1
#
_entry.id   AF-A0A8T7GC70-F1
#
_cell.length_a   1.000
_cell.length_b   1.000
_cell.length_c   1.000
_cell.angle_alpha   90.00
_cell.angle_beta   90.00
_cell.angle_gamma   90.00
#
_symmetry.space_group_name_H-M   'P 1'
#
loop_
_entity.id
_entity.type
_entity.pdbx_description
1 polymer ?
#
loop_
_entity_poly.entity_id
_entity_poly.type
_entity_poly.pdbx_seq_one_letter_code
_entity_poly.pdbx_strand_id
1 'polypeptide(L)'
;MTRSTLDESALLFAQRLGGKQKPTYSIKDDAIPSAGSGMTAYRRINALKTLGIVKSSRGHFTLNTSVVLQPRHIVEKLLPSLEALKKGKRFGRYYNNSDIRFALNNIHDKIVTLDYKAWELTEYQSPSDLYVYVKDFEQAVIFLKNAGFSEGNKGHVVILPMIGDFTNEIERVYLDCIAKGGRSLQDAVAIELVHGNSIQSKAFFTIDLVKKVQDDLPAKEKMT
;
A
#
# COMPACT_ATOMS: atom_id res chain seq x y z
N MET A 1 15.58 4.11 -18.60
CA MET A 1 14.17 3.91 -18.18
C MET A 1 13.88 4.86 -17.05
N THR A 2 12.89 5.72 -17.23
CA THR A 2 12.62 6.93 -16.44
C THR A 2 12.30 6.57 -14.99
N ARG A 3 13.13 7.05 -14.05
CA ARG A 3 12.72 7.20 -12.65
C ARG A 3 11.41 7.96 -12.67
N SER A 4 10.33 7.36 -12.18
CA SER A 4 9.13 8.08 -11.77
C SER A 4 9.51 8.97 -10.59
N THR A 5 10.19 10.08 -10.87
CA THR A 5 10.48 11.10 -9.86
C THR A 5 9.13 11.67 -9.45
N LEU A 6 8.74 11.42 -8.20
CA LEU A 6 7.60 12.07 -7.58
C LEU A 6 7.73 13.58 -7.82
N ASP A 7 6.76 14.16 -8.52
CA ASP A 7 6.70 15.61 -8.70
C ASP A 7 6.56 16.24 -7.32
N GLU A 8 7.63 16.86 -6.84
CA GLU A 8 7.69 17.52 -5.54
C GLU A 8 6.55 18.53 -5.36
N SER A 9 6.18 19.22 -6.43
CA SER A 9 5.08 20.17 -6.41
C SER A 9 3.73 19.48 -6.22
N ALA A 10 3.58 18.24 -6.69
CA ALA A 10 2.40 17.43 -6.50
C ALA A 10 2.33 16.84 -5.09
N LEU A 11 3.44 16.37 -4.52
CA LEU A 11 3.48 15.89 -3.14
C LEU A 11 3.17 17.02 -2.15
N LEU A 12 3.83 18.18 -2.29
CA LEU A 12 3.58 19.34 -1.42
C LEU A 12 2.12 19.81 -1.50
N PHE A 13 1.54 19.77 -2.70
CA PHE A 13 0.13 20.04 -2.90
C PHE A 13 -0.77 19.03 -2.14
N ALA A 14 -0.46 17.74 -2.22
CA ALA A 14 -1.16 16.72 -1.47
C ALA A 14 -1.03 16.93 0.04
N GLN A 15 0.17 17.22 0.54
CA GLN A 15 0.46 17.45 1.96
C GLN A 15 -0.33 18.63 2.53
N ARG A 16 -0.38 19.76 1.81
CA ARG A 16 -1.18 20.93 2.19
C ARG A 16 -2.67 20.62 2.30
N LEU A 17 -3.19 19.75 1.43
CA LEU A 17 -4.57 19.31 1.48
C LEU A 17 -4.79 18.29 2.61
N GLY A 18 -3.91 17.30 2.71
CA GLY A 18 -3.97 16.19 3.67
C GLY A 18 -3.97 16.65 5.12
N GLY A 19 -3.33 17.78 5.44
CA GLY A 19 -3.39 18.39 6.76
C GLY A 19 -4.81 18.76 7.24
N LYS A 20 -5.79 18.89 6.32
CA LYS A 20 -7.20 19.14 6.67
C LYS A 20 -7.96 17.86 7.06
N GLN A 21 -7.36 16.68 6.86
CA GLN A 21 -7.91 15.36 7.20
C GLN A 21 -9.35 15.12 6.71
N LYS A 22 -9.71 15.62 5.53
CA LYS A 22 -11.01 15.33 4.93
C LYS A 22 -11.02 13.94 4.28
N PRO A 23 -12.13 13.19 4.36
CA PRO A 23 -12.25 11.90 3.67
C PRO A 23 -12.30 12.07 2.15
N THR A 24 -12.91 13.15 1.67
CA THR A 24 -13.07 13.48 0.26
C THR A 24 -12.88 14.98 0.05
N TYR A 25 -12.21 15.34 -1.04
CA TYR A 25 -11.92 16.71 -1.45
C TYR A 25 -12.66 17.04 -2.75
N SER A 26 -13.15 18.27 -2.87
CA SER A 26 -13.70 18.84 -4.11
C SER A 26 -12.56 19.37 -4.98
N ILE A 27 -12.57 19.05 -6.28
CA ILE A 27 -11.61 19.67 -7.21
C ILE A 27 -11.84 21.18 -7.25
N LYS A 28 -13.09 21.60 -7.37
CA LYS A 28 -13.45 23.02 -7.49
C LYS A 28 -13.14 23.81 -6.22
N ASP A 29 -13.50 23.26 -5.07
CA ASP A 29 -13.51 24.03 -3.81
C ASP A 29 -12.26 23.82 -2.95
N ASP A 30 -11.55 22.69 -3.11
CA ASP A 30 -10.32 22.42 -2.36
C ASP A 30 -9.07 22.47 -3.25
N ALA A 31 -9.07 21.77 -4.39
CA ALA A 31 -7.86 21.62 -5.20
C ALA A 31 -7.48 22.90 -5.98
N ILE A 32 -8.43 23.52 -6.68
CA ILE A 32 -8.16 24.72 -7.49
C ILE A 32 -7.64 25.87 -6.63
N PRO A 33 -8.26 26.23 -5.48
CA PRO A 33 -7.74 27.28 -4.61
C PRO A 33 -6.34 26.95 -4.07
N SER A 34 -6.06 25.68 -3.76
CA SER A 34 -4.74 25.26 -3.27
C SER A 34 -3.66 25.26 -4.35
N ALA A 35 -4.03 25.00 -5.61
CA ALA A 35 -3.10 24.95 -6.74
C ALA A 35 -2.95 26.28 -7.49
N GLY A 36 -3.85 27.25 -7.26
CA GLY A 36 -3.90 28.55 -7.94
C GLY A 36 -4.62 28.54 -9.29
N SER A 37 -4.72 27.39 -9.97
CA SER A 37 -5.47 27.25 -11.22
C SER A 37 -6.01 25.84 -11.43
N GLY A 38 -7.07 25.75 -12.25
CA GLY A 38 -7.64 24.47 -12.70
C GLY A 38 -6.60 23.54 -13.33
N MET A 39 -5.86 24.06 -14.31
CA MET A 39 -4.86 23.29 -15.04
C MET A 39 -3.79 22.69 -14.10
N THR A 40 -3.28 23.49 -13.16
CA THR A 40 -2.28 23.02 -12.18
C THR A 40 -2.86 21.98 -11.23
N ALA A 41 -4.09 22.18 -10.75
CA ALA A 41 -4.77 21.20 -9.90
C ALA A 41 -4.92 19.85 -10.59
N TYR A 42 -5.44 19.82 -11.83
CA TYR A 42 -5.58 18.59 -12.59
C TYR A 42 -4.24 17.91 -12.88
N ARG A 43 -3.21 18.68 -13.25
CA ARG A 43 -1.86 18.14 -13.49
C ARG A 43 -1.31 17.42 -12.25
N ARG A 44 -1.38 18.06 -11.08
CA ARG A 44 -0.89 17.50 -9.82
C ARG A 44 -1.71 16.29 -9.37
N ILE A 45 -3.04 16.37 -9.47
CA ILE A 45 -3.94 15.24 -9.19
C ILE A 45 -3.61 14.04 -10.08
N ASN A 46 -3.38 14.26 -11.38
CA ASN A 46 -3.03 13.19 -12.30
C ASN A 46 -1.67 12.56 -11.96
N ALA A 47 -0.66 13.36 -11.61
CA ALA A 47 0.64 12.84 -11.16
C ALA A 47 0.53 12.00 -9.88
N LEU A 48 -0.32 12.38 -8.94
CA LEU A 48 -0.56 11.59 -7.72
C LEU A 48 -1.39 10.34 -8.01
N LYS A 49 -2.30 10.40 -9.00
CA LYS A 49 -3.14 9.28 -9.43
C LYS A 49 -2.31 8.19 -10.12
N THR A 50 -1.30 8.55 -10.91
CA THR A 50 -0.38 7.57 -11.53
C THR A 50 0.39 6.78 -10.49
N LEU A 51 0.63 7.36 -9.32
CA LEU A 51 1.27 6.71 -8.17
C LEU A 51 0.28 6.02 -7.22
N GLY A 52 -1.03 6.05 -7.50
CA GLY A 52 -2.03 5.46 -6.61
C GLY A 52 -2.26 6.21 -5.28
N ILE A 53 -1.64 7.39 -5.09
CA ILE A 53 -1.84 8.25 -3.91
C ILE A 53 -3.23 8.91 -3.95
N VAL A 54 -3.77 9.16 -5.14
CA VAL A 54 -5.10 9.76 -5.34
C VAL A 54 -6.04 8.79 -6.04
N LYS A 55 -7.29 8.73 -5.55
CA LYS A 55 -8.43 8.18 -6.28
C LYS A 55 -9.41 9.29 -6.61
N SER A 56 -9.69 9.49 -7.89
CA SER A 56 -10.56 10.57 -8.40
C SER A 56 -11.88 10.01 -8.94
N SER A 57 -13.00 10.65 -8.64
CA SER A 57 -14.31 10.36 -9.25
C SER A 57 -15.14 11.64 -9.37
N ARG A 58 -15.72 11.90 -10.54
CA ARG A 58 -16.72 12.96 -10.81
C ARG A 58 -16.50 14.27 -10.05
N GLY A 59 -15.40 14.98 -10.32
CA GLY A 59 -15.14 16.30 -9.69
C GLY A 59 -14.65 16.24 -8.24
N HIS A 60 -14.53 15.05 -7.66
CA HIS A 60 -14.00 14.81 -6.32
C HIS A 60 -12.80 13.85 -6.34
N PHE A 61 -12.05 13.84 -5.25
CA PHE A 61 -10.97 12.90 -5.06
C PHE A 61 -10.72 12.59 -3.58
N THR A 62 -10.12 11.44 -3.32
CA THR A 62 -9.63 11.05 -2.00
C THR A 62 -8.12 10.93 -2.04
N LEU A 63 -7.48 11.23 -0.92
CA LEU A 63 -6.03 11.09 -0.72
C LEU A 63 -5.77 9.85 0.12
N ASN A 64 -4.73 9.10 -0.23
CA ASN A 64 -4.16 8.13 0.69
C ASN A 64 -3.37 8.86 1.77
N THR A 65 -4.06 9.26 2.84
CA THR A 65 -3.49 10.04 3.94
C THR A 65 -2.33 9.34 4.64
N SER A 66 -2.34 8.00 4.67
CA SER A 66 -1.25 7.21 5.25
C SER A 66 0.11 7.45 4.59
N VAL A 67 0.12 7.81 3.30
CA VAL A 67 1.31 8.16 2.52
C VAL A 67 1.55 9.67 2.58
N VAL A 68 0.51 10.47 2.34
CA VAL A 68 0.63 11.92 2.19
C VAL A 68 1.12 12.60 3.48
N LEU A 69 0.75 12.08 4.64
CA LEU A 69 1.18 12.63 5.94
C LEU A 69 2.61 12.26 6.32
N GLN A 70 3.28 11.39 5.54
CA GLN A 70 4.65 11.00 5.82
C GLN A 70 5.65 12.10 5.41
N PRO A 71 6.81 12.19 6.10
CA PRO A 71 7.92 12.98 5.63
C PRO A 71 8.38 12.53 4.24
N ARG A 72 8.93 13.47 3.45
CA ARG A 72 9.37 13.20 2.07
C ARG A 72 10.27 11.98 1.94
N HIS A 73 11.26 11.84 2.82
CA HIS A 73 12.22 10.73 2.76
C HIS A 73 11.54 9.37 2.94
N ILE A 74 10.46 9.29 3.72
CA ILE A 74 9.64 8.07 3.84
C ILE A 74 8.79 7.88 2.58
N VAL A 75 8.15 8.94 2.06
CA VAL A 75 7.36 8.86 0.81
C VAL A 75 8.19 8.30 -0.35
N GLU A 76 9.45 8.72 -0.47
CA GLU A 76 10.38 8.21 -1.48
C GLU A 76 10.62 6.70 -1.34
N LYS A 77 10.67 6.18 -0.10
CA LYS A 77 10.78 4.73 0.19
C LYS A 77 9.48 3.97 -0.08
N LEU A 78 8.33 4.64 -0.07
CA LEU A 78 7.02 4.06 -0.39
C LEU A 78 6.75 3.97 -1.90
N LEU A 79 7.48 4.72 -2.75
CA LEU A 79 7.25 4.74 -4.20
C LEU A 79 7.26 3.36 -4.85
N PRO A 80 8.20 2.45 -4.55
CA PRO A 80 8.17 1.09 -5.11
C PRO A 80 6.91 0.31 -4.75
N SER A 81 6.48 0.36 -3.48
CA SER A 81 5.23 -0.28 -3.03
C SER A 81 4.01 0.30 -3.75
N LEU A 82 3.95 1.62 -3.87
CA LEU A 82 2.86 2.32 -4.55
C LEU A 82 2.78 1.91 -6.02
N GLU A 83 3.92 1.86 -6.70
CA GLU A 83 4.00 1.43 -8.09
C GLU A 83 3.60 -0.04 -8.26
N ALA A 84 4.10 -0.93 -7.40
CA ALA A 84 3.76 -2.35 -7.44
C ALA A 84 2.27 -2.59 -7.16
N LEU A 85 1.72 -1.96 -6.13
CA LEU A 85 0.29 -2.05 -5.80
C LEU A 85 -0.60 -1.48 -6.90
N LYS A 86 -0.13 -0.43 -7.60
CA LYS A 86 -0.87 0.17 -8.71
C LYS A 86 -0.90 -0.73 -9.95
N LYS A 87 0.18 -1.45 -10.22
CA LYS A 87 0.32 -2.39 -11.34
C LYS A 87 -0.21 -3.79 -11.02
N GLY A 88 -0.37 -4.10 -9.74
CA GLY A 88 -0.79 -5.41 -9.27
C GLY A 88 -2.13 -5.85 -9.86
N LYS A 89 -2.23 -7.15 -10.16
CA LYS A 89 -3.42 -7.78 -10.71
C LYS A 89 -4.01 -8.74 -9.68
N ARG A 90 -5.33 -8.71 -9.52
CA ARG A 90 -6.06 -9.51 -8.55
C ARG A 90 -6.83 -10.62 -9.27
N PHE A 91 -6.79 -11.81 -8.69
CA PHE A 91 -7.26 -13.06 -9.28
C PHE A 91 -8.13 -13.84 -8.30
N GLY A 92 -9.21 -14.42 -8.82
CA GLY A 92 -10.08 -15.34 -8.10
C GLY A 92 -10.56 -16.44 -9.02
N ARG A 93 -10.67 -17.65 -8.48
CA ARG A 93 -11.27 -18.81 -9.14
C ARG A 93 -12.52 -19.24 -8.38
N TYR A 94 -12.37 -19.49 -7.09
CA TYR A 94 -13.47 -19.83 -6.18
C TYR A 94 -13.81 -18.72 -5.19
N TYR A 95 -13.02 -17.64 -5.15
CA TYR A 95 -13.21 -16.47 -4.29
C TYR A 95 -13.29 -16.85 -2.80
N ASN A 96 -12.42 -17.77 -2.39
CA ASN A 96 -12.29 -18.22 -1.01
C ASN A 96 -10.85 -18.71 -0.73
N ASN A 97 -10.60 -19.22 0.47
CA ASN A 97 -9.26 -19.66 0.91
C ASN A 97 -8.63 -20.79 0.08
N SER A 98 -9.39 -21.51 -0.73
CA SER A 98 -8.82 -22.50 -1.66
C SER A 98 -7.93 -21.84 -2.73
N ASP A 99 -8.31 -20.64 -3.20
CA ASP A 99 -7.53 -19.84 -4.16
C ASP A 99 -6.16 -19.46 -3.58
N ILE A 100 -6.16 -19.03 -2.31
CA ILE A 100 -4.95 -18.65 -1.59
C ILE A 100 -4.04 -19.87 -1.40
N ARG A 101 -4.58 -21.00 -0.93
CA ARG A 101 -3.80 -22.24 -0.76
C ARG A 101 -3.21 -22.72 -2.09
N PHE A 102 -3.98 -22.63 -3.17
CA PHE A 102 -3.47 -22.95 -4.51
C PHE A 102 -2.28 -22.07 -4.87
N ALA A 103 -2.42 -20.76 -4.75
CA ALA A 103 -1.36 -19.81 -5.09
C ALA A 103 -0.10 -19.97 -4.20
N LEU A 104 -0.29 -20.20 -2.90
CA LEU A 104 0.81 -20.48 -1.97
C LEU A 104 1.61 -21.71 -2.36
N ASN A 105 0.95 -22.77 -2.83
CA ASN A 105 1.60 -24.04 -3.14
C ASN A 105 2.20 -24.11 -4.55
N ASN A 106 1.64 -23.35 -5.50
CA ASN A 106 1.98 -23.55 -6.92
C ASN A 106 2.68 -22.36 -7.58
N ILE A 107 2.65 -21.16 -6.99
CA ILE A 107 3.48 -20.05 -7.47
C ILE A 107 4.87 -20.20 -6.84
N HIS A 108 5.88 -20.50 -7.65
CA HIS A 108 7.27 -20.63 -7.21
C HIS A 108 7.98 -19.26 -7.24
N ASP A 109 9.13 -19.16 -6.56
CA ASP A 109 10.00 -17.96 -6.52
C ASP A 109 9.27 -16.65 -6.18
N LYS A 110 8.40 -16.71 -5.17
CA LYS A 110 7.58 -15.59 -4.70
C LYS A 110 8.04 -15.06 -3.33
N ILE A 111 7.74 -13.79 -3.07
CA ILE A 111 7.82 -13.19 -1.74
C ILE A 111 6.42 -12.78 -1.30
N VAL A 112 5.96 -13.31 -0.17
CA VAL A 112 4.65 -12.95 0.42
C VAL A 112 4.77 -11.62 1.16
N THR A 113 3.79 -10.74 1.00
CA THR A 113 3.74 -9.42 1.67
C THR A 113 2.34 -9.12 2.21
N LEU A 114 2.16 -7.93 2.83
CA LEU A 114 0.89 -7.42 3.38
C LEU A 114 0.22 -8.46 4.31
N ASP A 115 -1.11 -8.46 4.37
CA ASP A 115 -1.99 -9.35 5.16
C ASP A 115 -1.30 -10.61 5.72
N TYR A 116 -0.90 -11.55 4.87
CA TYR A 116 -0.34 -12.84 5.31
C TYR A 116 1.00 -12.69 6.02
N LYS A 117 1.93 -11.91 5.46
CA LYS A 117 3.25 -11.75 6.06
C LYS A 117 3.21 -10.84 7.29
N ALA A 118 2.35 -9.82 7.27
CA ALA A 118 2.11 -8.97 8.42
C ALA A 118 1.51 -9.76 9.60
N TRP A 119 0.55 -10.65 9.31
CA TRP A 119 0.01 -11.57 10.31
C TRP A 119 1.06 -12.55 10.81
N GLU A 120 1.90 -13.13 9.95
CA GLU A 120 3.01 -13.99 10.37
C GLU A 120 4.00 -13.26 11.31
N LEU A 121 4.21 -11.96 11.10
CA LEU A 121 5.16 -11.16 11.88
C LEU A 121 4.61 -10.70 13.24
N THR A 122 3.29 -10.59 13.42
CA THR A 122 2.69 -9.87 14.56
C THR A 122 1.47 -10.54 15.17
N GLU A 123 0.90 -11.54 14.49
CA GLU A 123 -0.39 -12.18 14.80
C GLU A 123 -1.57 -11.20 15.00
N TYR A 124 -1.41 -9.93 14.64
CA TYR A 124 -2.31 -8.84 15.03
C TYR A 124 -3.68 -8.92 14.34
N GLN A 125 -3.68 -9.12 13.03
CA GLN A 125 -4.89 -9.12 12.21
C GLN A 125 -4.95 -10.35 11.32
N SER A 126 -6.05 -11.09 11.37
CA SER A 126 -6.23 -12.25 10.49
C SER A 126 -6.17 -11.84 9.01
N PRO A 127 -5.38 -12.55 8.19
CA PRO A 127 -5.16 -12.16 6.81
C PRO A 127 -6.38 -12.48 5.94
N SER A 128 -6.62 -11.65 4.93
CA SER A 128 -7.77 -11.81 4.03
C SER A 128 -7.37 -12.05 2.58
N ASP A 129 -6.33 -11.38 2.11
CA ASP A 129 -5.87 -11.46 0.73
C ASP A 129 -4.39 -11.89 0.70
N LEU A 130 -4.03 -12.78 -0.22
CA LEU A 130 -2.65 -13.15 -0.48
C LEU A 130 -2.02 -12.15 -1.46
N TYR A 131 -1.07 -11.35 -0.99
CA TYR A 131 -0.24 -10.51 -1.83
C TYR A 131 1.12 -11.15 -2.04
N VAL A 132 1.53 -11.32 -3.29
CA VAL A 132 2.80 -11.96 -3.64
C VAL A 132 3.55 -11.18 -4.69
N TYR A 133 4.81 -10.85 -4.39
CA TYR A 133 5.76 -10.39 -5.39
C TYR A 133 6.32 -11.58 -6.18
N VAL A 134 6.41 -11.39 -7.49
CA VAL A 134 6.99 -12.37 -8.41
C VAL A 134 8.03 -11.69 -9.30
N LYS A 135 9.08 -12.43 -9.65
CA LYS A 135 10.14 -11.95 -10.56
C LYS A 135 9.61 -11.76 -11.98
N ASP A 136 8.92 -12.76 -12.52
CA ASP A 136 8.25 -12.68 -13.82
C ASP A 136 6.74 -12.46 -13.64
N PHE A 137 6.33 -11.19 -13.72
CA PHE A 137 4.96 -10.77 -13.51
C PHE A 137 3.99 -11.33 -14.55
N GLU A 138 4.35 -11.30 -15.84
CA GLU A 138 3.45 -11.74 -16.90
C GLU A 138 3.35 -13.28 -16.94
N GLN A 139 4.45 -13.98 -16.67
CA GLN A 139 4.41 -15.44 -16.55
C GLN A 139 3.50 -15.90 -15.40
N ALA A 140 3.57 -15.26 -14.23
CA ALA A 140 2.69 -15.59 -13.10
C ALA A 140 1.20 -15.32 -13.42
N VAL A 141 0.91 -14.24 -14.14
CA VAL A 141 -0.44 -13.90 -14.61
C VAL A 141 -0.96 -14.96 -15.59
N ILE A 142 -0.15 -15.37 -16.57
CA ILE A 142 -0.52 -16.41 -17.55
C ILE A 142 -0.73 -17.74 -16.83
N PHE A 143 0.16 -18.10 -15.90
CA PHE A 143 0.03 -19.30 -15.09
C PHE A 143 -1.32 -19.38 -14.36
N LEU A 144 -1.72 -18.30 -13.68
CA LEU A 144 -3.01 -18.26 -12.98
C LEU A 144 -4.19 -18.38 -13.94
N LYS A 145 -4.15 -17.69 -15.08
CA LYS A 145 -5.21 -17.78 -16.11
C LYS A 145 -5.34 -19.21 -16.66
N ASN A 146 -4.21 -19.88 -16.93
CA ASN A 146 -4.19 -21.28 -17.37
C ASN A 146 -4.70 -22.24 -16.28
N ALA A 147 -4.51 -21.89 -15.00
CA ALA A 147 -5.08 -22.60 -13.87
C ALA A 147 -6.57 -22.26 -13.59
N GLY A 148 -7.23 -21.52 -14.48
CA GLY A 148 -8.67 -21.20 -14.41
C GLY A 148 -9.01 -20.03 -13.50
N PHE A 149 -8.04 -19.21 -13.09
CA PHE A 149 -8.32 -17.98 -12.36
C PHE A 149 -8.77 -16.87 -13.30
N SER A 150 -9.74 -16.07 -12.84
CA SER A 150 -10.21 -14.87 -13.51
C SER A 150 -9.59 -13.62 -12.88
N GLU A 151 -9.13 -12.70 -13.72
CA GLU A 151 -8.65 -11.39 -13.30
C GLU A 151 -9.83 -10.47 -12.96
N GLY A 152 -9.78 -9.76 -11.83
CA GLY A 152 -10.83 -8.83 -11.43
C GLY A 152 -10.60 -8.20 -10.06
N ASN A 153 -11.57 -7.42 -9.57
CA ASN A 153 -11.40 -6.62 -8.34
C ASN A 153 -11.75 -7.36 -7.04
N LYS A 154 -12.31 -8.57 -7.12
CA LYS A 154 -12.84 -9.31 -5.97
C LYS A 154 -12.02 -10.56 -5.59
N GLY A 155 -11.02 -10.92 -6.37
CA GLY A 155 -10.17 -12.07 -6.09
C GLY A 155 -9.36 -11.92 -4.80
N HIS A 156 -8.88 -13.03 -4.23
CA HIS A 156 -8.07 -13.03 -3.01
C HIS A 156 -6.57 -13.25 -3.27
N VAL A 157 -6.17 -13.51 -4.51
CA VAL A 157 -4.75 -13.65 -4.88
C VAL A 157 -4.35 -12.39 -5.65
N VAL A 158 -3.37 -11.66 -5.16
CA VAL A 158 -2.86 -10.43 -5.78
C VAL A 158 -1.40 -10.65 -6.17
N ILE A 159 -1.15 -10.62 -7.47
CA ILE A 159 0.20 -10.70 -8.04
C ILE A 159 0.74 -9.28 -8.15
N LEU A 160 1.94 -9.06 -7.63
CA LEU A 160 2.67 -7.80 -7.66
C LEU A 160 3.96 -7.97 -8.46
N PRO A 161 4.33 -7.03 -9.34
CA PRO A 161 5.66 -7.03 -9.93
C PRO A 161 6.70 -6.72 -8.84
N MET A 162 7.82 -7.45 -8.85
CA MET A 162 8.93 -7.23 -7.91
C MET A 162 9.64 -5.90 -8.22
N ILE A 163 9.24 -4.82 -7.55
CA ILE A 163 9.76 -3.46 -7.71
C ILE A 163 10.23 -2.95 -6.35
N GLY A 164 11.48 -2.51 -6.28
CA GLY A 164 12.08 -1.93 -5.06
C GLY A 164 13.18 -2.79 -4.46
N ASP A 165 13.49 -2.48 -3.21
CA ASP A 165 14.48 -3.21 -2.40
C ASP A 165 13.78 -4.29 -1.56
N PHE A 166 14.33 -5.49 -1.62
CA PHE A 166 13.86 -6.71 -0.93
C PHE A 166 14.94 -7.31 -0.02
N THR A 167 16.06 -6.60 0.21
CA THR A 167 17.12 -7.05 1.11
C THR A 167 16.65 -7.18 2.56
N ASN A 168 15.73 -6.32 2.98
CA ASN A 168 15.07 -6.36 4.27
C ASN A 168 13.56 -6.63 4.09
N GLU A 169 13.16 -7.88 4.24
CA GLU A 169 11.76 -8.30 4.04
C GLU A 169 10.79 -7.66 5.04
N ILE A 170 11.20 -7.49 6.30
CA ILE A 170 10.35 -6.87 7.34
C ILE A 170 10.06 -5.42 6.96
N GLU A 171 11.10 -4.66 6.60
CA GLU A 171 10.92 -3.27 6.17
C GLU A 171 10.11 -3.16 4.87
N ARG A 172 10.26 -4.11 3.94
CA ARG A 172 9.44 -4.15 2.73
C ARG A 172 7.95 -4.31 3.06
N VAL A 173 7.59 -5.28 3.91
CA VAL A 173 6.20 -5.53 4.32
C VAL A 173 5.63 -4.31 5.06
N TYR A 174 6.42 -3.73 5.96
CA TYR A 174 6.06 -2.51 6.68
C TYR A 174 5.72 -1.34 5.73
N LEU A 175 6.59 -1.06 4.75
CA LEU A 175 6.37 -0.01 3.76
C LEU A 175 5.18 -0.32 2.84
N ASP A 176 4.97 -1.59 2.49
CA ASP A 176 3.80 -2.02 1.70
C ASP A 176 2.49 -1.75 2.46
N CYS A 177 2.47 -2.06 3.76
CA CYS A 177 1.33 -1.82 4.65
C CYS A 177 0.98 -0.32 4.72
N ILE A 178 1.98 0.56 4.82
CA ILE A 178 1.76 2.02 4.75
C ILE A 178 1.25 2.43 3.36
N ALA A 179 1.90 1.99 2.29
CA ALA A 179 1.51 2.33 0.92
C ALA A 179 0.07 1.89 0.60
N LYS A 180 -0.35 0.74 1.12
CA LYS A 180 -1.70 0.20 0.97
C LYS A 180 -2.73 1.01 1.77
N GLY A 181 -2.35 1.47 2.96
CA GLY A 181 -3.18 2.25 3.87
C GLY A 181 -4.43 1.50 4.35
N GLY A 182 -5.40 2.25 4.90
CA GLY A 182 -6.65 1.67 5.42
C GLY A 182 -6.39 0.69 6.56
N ARG A 183 -6.94 -0.53 6.47
CA ARG A 183 -6.74 -1.58 7.47
C ARG A 183 -5.26 -1.92 7.65
N SER A 184 -4.52 -2.06 6.56
CA SER A 184 -3.08 -2.41 6.55
C SER A 184 -2.21 -1.36 7.24
N LEU A 185 -2.70 -0.14 7.47
CA LEU A 185 -1.95 0.85 8.25
C LEU A 185 -1.76 0.41 9.71
N GLN A 186 -2.74 -0.31 10.29
CA GLN A 186 -2.60 -0.85 11.64
C GLN A 186 -1.56 -1.97 11.69
N ASP A 187 -1.46 -2.77 10.63
CA ASP A 187 -0.40 -3.78 10.49
C ASP A 187 0.99 -3.16 10.44
N ALA A 188 1.16 -2.03 9.75
CA ALA A 188 2.44 -1.30 9.75
C ALA A 188 2.84 -0.87 11.17
N VAL A 189 1.88 -0.34 11.94
CA VAL A 189 2.11 0.05 13.33
C VAL A 189 2.47 -1.16 14.19
N ALA A 190 1.77 -2.28 14.04
CA ALA A 190 2.07 -3.52 14.74
C ALA A 190 3.49 -4.00 14.44
N ILE A 191 3.89 -4.00 13.17
CA ILE A 191 5.25 -4.39 12.74
C ILE A 191 6.29 -3.45 13.35
N GLU A 192 6.05 -2.13 13.41
CA GLU A 192 6.99 -1.20 14.04
C GLU A 192 7.11 -1.37 15.55
N LEU A 193 6.01 -1.70 16.24
CA LEU A 193 6.02 -1.96 17.67
C LEU A 193 6.78 -3.25 18.02
N VAL A 194 6.63 -4.31 17.23
CA VAL A 194 7.23 -5.63 17.49
C VAL A 194 8.65 -5.73 16.92
N HIS A 195 8.88 -5.19 15.72
CA HIS A 195 10.11 -5.36 14.93
C HIS A 195 10.83 -4.03 14.64
N GLY A 196 10.60 -2.98 15.45
CA GLY A 196 11.10 -1.63 15.18
C GLY A 196 12.61 -1.49 15.04
N ASN A 197 13.40 -2.42 15.58
CA ASN A 197 14.86 -2.46 15.41
C ASN A 197 15.29 -2.94 14.01
N SER A 198 14.42 -3.66 13.32
CA SER A 198 14.63 -4.17 11.96
C SER A 198 14.17 -3.16 10.90
N ILE A 199 13.61 -2.01 11.28
CA ILE A 199 13.05 -1.01 10.36
C ILE A 199 13.94 0.23 10.35
N GLN A 200 14.55 0.52 9.21
CA GLN A 200 15.38 1.72 9.05
C GLN A 200 14.52 2.97 8.83
N SER A 201 13.47 2.85 8.01
CA SER A 201 12.62 3.96 7.58
C SER A 201 11.38 4.11 8.47
N LYS A 202 11.54 4.59 9.72
CA LYS A 202 10.41 4.76 10.65
C LYS A 202 9.42 5.84 10.17
N ALA A 203 8.16 5.46 10.06
CA ALA A 203 7.08 6.31 9.60
C ALA A 203 6.40 7.03 10.77
N PHE A 204 5.55 7.98 10.43
CA PHE A 204 4.80 8.80 11.37
C PHE A 204 3.37 8.26 11.46
N PHE A 205 2.95 7.94 12.67
CA PHE A 205 1.59 7.49 12.97
C PHE A 205 0.94 8.41 14.00
N THR A 206 -0.39 8.50 13.98
CA THR A 206 -1.11 9.25 15.01
C THR A 206 -1.07 8.49 16.33
N ILE A 207 -1.03 9.23 17.44
CA ILE A 207 -0.98 8.64 18.79
C ILE A 207 -2.16 7.70 19.02
N ASP A 208 -3.36 8.08 18.58
CA ASP A 208 -4.57 7.27 18.75
C ASP A 208 -4.49 5.93 18.01
N LEU A 209 -3.88 5.92 16.81
CA LEU A 209 -3.67 4.70 16.05
C LEU A 209 -2.66 3.79 16.74
N VAL A 210 -1.57 4.36 17.24
CA VAL A 210 -0.54 3.60 17.98
C VAL A 210 -1.13 2.98 19.24
N LYS A 211 -1.84 3.77 20.06
CA LYS A 211 -2.49 3.28 21.30
C LYS A 211 -3.45 2.14 21.03
N LYS A 212 -4.32 2.30 20.02
CA LYS A 212 -5.25 1.24 19.64
C LYS A 212 -4.53 -0.06 19.32
N VAL A 213 -3.49 -0.02 18.50
CA VAL A 213 -2.73 -1.22 18.13
C VAL A 213 -2.01 -1.82 19.34
N GLN A 214 -1.44 -0.99 20.23
CA GLN A 214 -0.82 -1.45 21.48
C GLN A 214 -1.81 -2.17 22.42
N ASP A 215 -3.04 -1.68 22.50
CA ASP A 215 -4.08 -2.28 23.33
C ASP A 215 -4.51 -3.64 22.77
N ASP A 216 -4.71 -3.70 21.46
CA ASP A 216 -5.21 -4.86 20.70
C ASP A 216 -4.12 -5.93 20.43
N LEU A 217 -2.83 -5.59 20.50
CA LEU A 217 -1.72 -6.52 20.26
C LEU A 217 -1.71 -7.68 21.28
N PRO A 218 -1.42 -8.93 20.84
CA PRO A 218 -1.34 -10.07 21.73
C PRO A 218 -0.35 -9.84 22.90
N ALA A 219 -0.76 -10.21 24.12
CA ALA A 219 -0.03 -9.89 25.35
C ALA A 219 1.43 -10.42 25.40
N LYS A 220 1.78 -11.40 24.57
CA LYS A 220 3.14 -11.95 24.49
C LYS A 220 4.16 -11.01 23.86
N GLU A 221 3.71 -10.00 23.12
CA GLU A 221 4.58 -9.09 22.36
C GLU A 221 4.68 -7.69 23.00
N LYS A 222 4.10 -7.49 24.19
CA LYS A 222 4.18 -6.22 24.95
C LYS A 222 5.51 -6.02 25.70
N MET A 223 6.51 -6.88 25.46
CA MET A 223 7.82 -6.80 26.12
C MET A 223 8.95 -6.89 25.10
N THR A 224 9.37 -5.72 24.59
CA THR A 224 10.77 -5.38 24.30
C THR A 224 10.91 -3.87 24.24
#